data_AF-A0A0S4KQ61-F1
#
_entry.id   AF-A0A0S4KQ61-F1
#
_cell.length_a   1.000
_cell.length_b   1.000
_cell.length_c   1.000
_cell.angle_alpha   90.00
_cell.angle_beta   90.00
_cell.angle_gamma   90.00
#
_symmetry.space_group_name_H-M   'P 1'
#
loop_
_entity.id
_entity.type
_entity.pdbx_description
1 polymer ?
#
loop_
_entity_poly.entity_id
_entity_poly.type
_entity_poly.pdbx_seq_one_letter_code
_entity_poly.pdbx_strand_id
1 'polypeptide(L)'
;MASGCARDGLMKFQLKRWQSFCHWGGCLIGLLALPFLASCGGAWTGIPGLDTPDGRIFAQRCSACHLQPFGDHGVTHGVPDPRFRTIEEWKKEVARMEGLMREKGLPPLTDQDREAIFRYLALHAKR
;
A
#
# COMPACT_ATOMS: atom_id res chain seq x y z
N MET A 1 -17.35 52.50 -1.52
CA MET A 1 -15.91 52.78 -1.70
C MET A 1 -15.12 51.68 -0.97
N ALA A 2 -14.08 51.15 -1.63
CA ALA A 2 -13.12 50.09 -1.22
C ALA A 2 -13.71 48.67 -1.01
N SER A 3 -13.46 47.67 -1.87
CA SER A 3 -12.21 46.90 -2.14
C SER A 3 -11.78 45.98 -0.99
N GLY A 4 -11.55 44.69 -1.29
CA GLY A 4 -10.70 43.82 -0.45
C GLY A 4 -11.07 42.34 -0.44
N CYS A 5 -10.32 41.54 -1.20
CA CYS A 5 -10.28 40.07 -1.16
C CYS A 5 -9.40 39.57 0.00
N ALA A 6 -9.31 38.24 0.17
CA ALA A 6 -8.48 37.44 1.11
C ALA A 6 -9.15 37.14 2.47
N ARG A 7 -9.70 35.92 2.72
CA ARG A 7 -8.97 34.67 3.05
C ARG A 7 -7.75 34.95 3.90
N ASP A 8 -7.85 34.79 5.22
CA ASP A 8 -6.77 34.37 6.13
C ASP A 8 -7.21 34.56 7.59
N GLY A 9 -7.48 33.48 8.31
CA GLY A 9 -7.88 33.58 9.71
C GLY A 9 -8.12 32.27 10.44
N LEU A 10 -8.28 31.16 9.72
CA LEU A 10 -8.49 29.83 10.29
C LEU A 10 -7.18 29.07 10.61
N MET A 11 -6.06 29.78 10.79
CA MET A 11 -4.74 29.17 11.08
C MET A 11 -4.20 29.48 12.49
N LYS A 12 -5.02 30.06 13.38
CA LYS A 12 -4.56 30.44 14.74
C LYS A 12 -5.00 29.49 15.86
N PHE A 13 -5.84 28.49 15.59
CA PHE A 13 -6.35 27.57 16.62
C PHE A 13 -5.59 26.24 16.77
N GLN A 14 -4.64 25.93 15.87
CA GLN A 14 -3.92 24.64 15.86
C GLN A 14 -2.48 24.70 16.39
N LEU A 15 -1.97 25.89 16.78
CA LEU A 15 -0.57 26.07 17.19
C LEU A 15 -0.35 26.15 18.72
N LYS A 16 -1.41 26.21 19.53
CA LYS A 16 -1.31 26.41 20.99
C LYS A 16 -1.40 25.15 21.86
N ARG A 17 -1.58 23.96 21.26
CA ARG A 17 -1.61 22.68 21.99
C ARG A 17 -0.28 21.89 21.94
N TRP A 18 0.73 22.44 21.27
CA TRP A 18 2.02 21.76 21.05
C TRP A 18 3.20 22.36 21.84
N GLN A 19 3.05 23.50 22.52
CA GLN A 19 4.18 24.23 23.13
C GLN A 19 4.29 24.10 24.66
N SER A 20 3.45 23.30 25.32
CA SER A 20 3.44 23.20 26.79
C SER A 20 4.05 21.93 27.37
N PHE A 21 4.73 21.10 26.56
CA PHE A 21 5.35 19.84 27.04
C PHE A 21 6.88 19.88 27.16
N CYS A 22 7.54 21.02 26.94
CA CYS A 22 9.00 21.13 26.88
C CYS A 22 9.62 22.07 27.92
N HIS A 23 9.15 22.05 29.17
CA HIS A 23 9.81 22.85 30.23
C HIS A 23 9.76 22.26 31.64
N TRP A 24 9.99 20.96 31.79
CA TRP A 24 10.35 20.41 33.11
C TRP A 24 11.29 19.21 32.95
N GLY A 25 12.58 19.42 33.26
CA GLY A 25 13.53 18.31 33.45
C GLY A 25 14.87 18.44 32.71
N GLY A 26 15.81 19.16 33.33
CA GLY A 26 17.18 18.67 33.52
C GLY A 26 18.06 18.34 32.30
N CYS A 27 18.99 19.25 32.05
CA CYS A 27 20.36 19.08 31.54
C CYS A 27 21.00 17.67 31.50
N LEU A 28 21.76 17.47 30.41
CA LEU A 28 23.06 16.77 30.32
C LEU A 28 23.09 15.23 30.36
N ILE A 29 22.74 14.58 29.24
CA ILE A 29 23.43 13.38 28.70
C ILE A 29 23.27 13.49 27.17
N GLY A 30 24.29 13.84 26.41
CA GLY A 30 25.29 12.86 25.97
C GLY A 30 24.95 12.43 24.54
N LEU A 31 25.67 13.04 23.60
CA LEU A 31 25.96 12.57 22.24
C LEU A 31 25.57 11.09 21.99
N LEU A 32 24.37 10.82 21.49
CA LEU A 32 24.03 9.53 20.88
C LEU A 32 23.43 9.79 19.51
N ALA A 33 24.19 9.33 18.52
CA ALA A 33 23.95 9.46 17.11
C ALA A 33 22.56 8.99 16.69
N LEU A 34 22.00 9.69 15.73
CA LEU A 34 20.84 9.26 14.95
C LEU A 34 21.04 7.82 14.45
N PRO A 35 19.99 7.00 14.54
CA PRO A 35 19.57 6.33 13.32
C PRO A 35 18.10 6.67 13.09
N PHE A 36 17.89 7.81 12.44
CA PHE A 36 16.82 7.86 11.46
C PHE A 36 17.30 6.97 10.30
N LEU A 37 16.49 5.98 9.92
CA LEU A 37 16.17 5.58 8.54
C LEU A 37 16.00 4.07 8.39
N ALA A 38 14.94 3.72 7.66
CA ALA A 38 14.65 2.44 7.01
C ALA A 38 14.01 1.32 7.86
N SER A 39 12.75 1.54 8.27
CA SER A 39 11.79 0.43 8.40
C SER A 39 10.58 0.62 7.50
N CYS A 40 10.84 0.74 6.19
CA CYS A 40 9.86 0.51 5.12
C CYS A 40 10.51 -0.45 4.12
N GLY A 41 10.21 -1.76 4.15
CA GLY A 41 10.77 -2.65 3.12
C GLY A 41 10.59 -4.17 3.27
N GLY A 42 9.70 -4.67 4.12
CA GLY A 42 9.71 -6.10 4.49
C GLY A 42 8.89 -7.09 3.65
N ALA A 43 8.00 -6.65 2.74
CA ALA A 43 7.02 -7.56 2.11
C ALA A 43 7.26 -7.88 0.62
N TRP A 44 8.25 -7.24 -0.02
CA TRP A 44 8.35 -7.24 -1.48
C TRP A 44 9.66 -7.83 -2.03
N THR A 45 10.56 -8.30 -1.17
CA THR A 45 11.94 -8.67 -1.55
C THR A 45 12.08 -9.97 -2.36
N GLY A 46 10.97 -10.68 -2.62
CA GLY A 46 10.97 -11.96 -3.36
C GLY A 46 10.20 -11.97 -4.69
N ILE A 47 9.37 -10.96 -4.95
CA ILE A 47 8.49 -10.91 -6.13
C ILE A 47 9.17 -10.06 -7.21
N PRO A 48 9.42 -10.60 -8.42
CA PRO A 48 10.18 -9.89 -9.45
C PRO A 48 9.39 -8.73 -10.07
N GLY A 49 10.07 -7.66 -10.49
CA GLY A 49 9.51 -6.63 -11.38
C GLY A 49 8.40 -5.75 -10.81
N LEU A 50 8.28 -5.65 -9.48
CA LEU A 50 7.26 -4.81 -8.82
C LEU A 50 7.49 -3.29 -8.96
N ASP A 51 8.69 -2.89 -9.37
CA ASP A 51 9.08 -1.53 -9.70
C ASP A 51 8.67 -1.10 -11.12
N THR A 52 8.13 -2.01 -11.93
CA THR A 52 7.54 -1.70 -13.24
C THR A 52 6.15 -1.05 -13.09
N PRO A 53 5.65 -0.30 -14.10
CA PRO A 53 4.29 0.24 -14.07
C PRO A 53 3.21 -0.82 -13.82
N ASP A 54 3.27 -1.94 -14.56
CA ASP A 54 2.31 -3.03 -14.43
C ASP A 54 2.50 -3.80 -13.10
N GLY A 55 3.75 -3.97 -12.64
CA GLY A 55 4.06 -4.58 -11.35
C GLY A 55 3.54 -3.79 -10.14
N ARG A 56 3.52 -2.45 -10.22
CA ARG A 56 2.89 -1.62 -9.19
C ARG A 56 1.39 -1.79 -9.13
N ILE A 57 0.73 -1.91 -10.28
CA ILE A 57 -0.72 -2.19 -10.33
C ILE A 57 -1.00 -3.58 -9.72
N PHE A 58 -0.23 -4.59 -10.09
CA PHE A 58 -0.32 -5.92 -9.48
C PHE A 58 -0.17 -5.86 -7.96
N ALA A 59 0.90 -5.24 -7.46
CA ALA A 59 1.14 -5.06 -6.03
C ALA A 59 -0.02 -4.35 -5.33
N GLN A 60 -0.47 -3.22 -5.88
CA GLN A 60 -1.53 -2.40 -5.28
C GLN A 60 -2.88 -3.14 -5.24
N ARG A 61 -3.29 -3.77 -6.35
CA ARG A 61 -4.60 -4.44 -6.42
C ARG A 61 -4.61 -5.73 -5.61
N CYS A 62 -3.55 -6.54 -5.69
CA CYS A 62 -3.50 -7.83 -4.99
C CYS A 62 -3.29 -7.68 -3.48
N SER A 63 -2.49 -6.69 -3.03
CA SER A 63 -2.26 -6.46 -1.60
C SER A 63 -3.50 -5.99 -0.83
N ALA A 64 -4.49 -5.43 -1.52
CA ALA A 64 -5.73 -4.94 -0.92
C ALA A 64 -6.47 -6.02 -0.11
N CYS A 65 -6.31 -7.30 -0.46
CA CYS A 65 -6.88 -8.44 0.27
C CYS A 65 -5.81 -9.36 0.86
N HIS A 66 -4.70 -9.57 0.13
CA HIS A 66 -3.65 -10.51 0.53
C HIS A 66 -2.85 -10.04 1.76
N LEU A 67 -2.84 -8.75 2.09
CA LEU A 67 -2.21 -8.27 3.34
C LEU A 67 -3.18 -8.19 4.52
N GLN A 68 -4.41 -8.68 4.36
CA GLN A 68 -5.40 -8.75 5.43
C GLN A 68 -5.67 -10.21 5.81
N PRO A 69 -6.07 -10.50 7.06
CA PRO A 69 -6.63 -11.80 7.41
C PRO A 69 -7.84 -12.04 6.49
N PHE A 70 -7.77 -13.08 5.68
CA PHE A 70 -8.84 -13.45 4.76
C PHE A 70 -9.30 -14.86 5.09
N GLY A 71 -10.62 -15.04 5.24
CA GLY A 71 -11.21 -16.30 5.71
C GLY A 71 -11.31 -16.41 7.23
N ASP A 72 -11.60 -17.61 7.71
CA ASP A 72 -11.88 -17.99 9.10
C ASP A 72 -10.64 -18.51 9.85
N HIS A 73 -9.56 -18.83 9.15
CA HIS A 73 -8.33 -19.37 9.75
C HIS A 73 -7.35 -18.31 10.25
N GLY A 74 -7.68 -17.01 10.20
CA GLY A 74 -6.91 -15.93 10.85
C GLY A 74 -5.49 -15.69 10.30
N VAL A 75 -5.11 -16.35 9.20
CA VAL A 75 -3.79 -16.23 8.57
C VAL A 75 -3.85 -15.25 7.41
N THR A 76 -2.89 -14.32 7.38
CA THR A 76 -2.69 -13.38 6.27
C THR A 76 -1.86 -14.06 5.18
N HIS A 77 -2.41 -14.15 3.97
CA HIS A 77 -1.68 -14.69 2.81
C HIS A 77 -1.11 -13.56 1.97
N GLY A 78 0.18 -13.23 2.14
CA GLY A 78 0.84 -12.18 1.36
C GLY A 78 0.62 -12.28 -0.16
N VAL A 79 0.95 -11.20 -0.89
CA VAL A 79 0.74 -11.15 -2.34
C VAL A 79 1.38 -12.39 -2.99
N PRO A 80 0.61 -13.18 -3.75
CA PRO A 80 1.11 -14.42 -4.33
C PRO A 80 2.33 -14.19 -5.24
N ASP A 81 3.30 -15.08 -5.18
CA ASP A 81 4.42 -15.08 -6.12
C ASP A 81 3.91 -15.44 -7.53
N PRO A 82 4.18 -14.62 -8.56
CA PRO A 82 3.72 -14.89 -9.92
C PRO A 82 4.24 -16.24 -10.45
N ARG A 83 5.37 -16.75 -9.95
CA ARG A 83 5.98 -18.01 -10.39
C ARG A 83 5.25 -19.27 -9.91
N PHE A 84 4.21 -19.15 -9.08
CA PHE A 84 3.45 -20.31 -8.59
C PHE A 84 2.54 -20.95 -9.63
N ARG A 85 2.14 -20.21 -10.67
CA ARG A 85 1.21 -20.67 -11.70
C ARG A 85 1.65 -20.22 -13.08
N THR A 86 1.20 -20.95 -14.10
CA THR A 86 1.28 -20.55 -15.51
C THR A 86 0.31 -19.39 -15.79
N ILE A 87 0.49 -18.69 -16.91
CA ILE A 87 -0.40 -17.56 -17.27
C ILE A 87 -1.87 -17.99 -17.45
N GLU A 88 -2.12 -19.19 -17.97
CA GLU A 88 -3.48 -19.70 -18.17
C GLU A 88 -4.17 -20.07 -16.85
N GLU A 89 -3.40 -20.60 -15.89
CA GLU A 89 -3.89 -20.82 -14.52
C GLU A 89 -4.15 -19.50 -13.80
N TRP A 90 -3.28 -18.50 -13.99
CA TRP A 90 -3.48 -17.17 -13.42
C TRP A 90 -4.74 -16.49 -13.94
N LYS A 91 -5.05 -16.57 -15.24
CA LYS A 91 -6.29 -16.01 -15.80
C LYS A 91 -7.53 -16.59 -15.13
N LYS A 92 -7.55 -17.92 -14.92
CA LYS A 92 -8.64 -18.61 -14.22
C LYS A 92 -8.73 -18.17 -12.75
N GLU A 93 -7.60 -18.07 -12.08
CA GLU A 93 -7.54 -17.70 -10.67
C GLU A 93 -7.95 -16.24 -10.43
N VAL A 94 -7.51 -15.31 -11.27
CA VAL A 94 -7.93 -13.91 -11.21
C VAL A 94 -9.43 -13.77 -11.44
N ALA A 95 -10.00 -14.50 -12.42
CA ALA A 95 -11.45 -14.51 -12.63
C ALA A 95 -12.21 -15.04 -11.40
N ARG A 96 -11.69 -16.09 -10.75
CA ARG A 96 -12.23 -16.62 -9.48
C ARG A 96 -12.15 -15.57 -8.36
N MET A 97 -11.03 -14.87 -8.24
CA MET A 97 -10.84 -13.79 -7.27
C MET A 97 -11.80 -12.61 -7.51
N GLU A 98 -12.07 -12.22 -8.76
CA GLU A 98 -13.05 -11.18 -9.08
C GLU A 98 -14.47 -11.57 -8.63
N GLY A 99 -14.82 -12.86 -8.72
CA GLY A 99 -16.06 -13.39 -8.13
C GLY A 99 -16.11 -13.20 -6.61
N LEU A 100 -15.04 -13.59 -5.91
CA LEU A 100 -14.92 -13.41 -4.46
C LEU A 100 -14.93 -11.93 -4.05
N MET A 101 -14.28 -11.06 -4.83
CA MET A 101 -14.30 -9.61 -4.58
C MET A 101 -15.73 -9.09 -4.59
N ARG A 102 -16.54 -9.52 -5.56
CA ARG A 102 -17.95 -9.16 -5.65
C ARG A 102 -18.76 -9.65 -4.45
N GLU A 103 -18.57 -10.91 -4.05
CA GLU A 103 -19.24 -11.48 -2.88
C GLU A 103 -18.89 -10.75 -1.58
N LYS A 104 -17.66 -10.26 -1.45
CA LYS A 104 -17.17 -9.50 -0.30
C LYS A 104 -17.43 -7.99 -0.40
N GLY A 105 -18.09 -7.51 -1.46
CA GLY A 105 -18.37 -6.09 -1.67
C GLY A 105 -17.12 -5.23 -1.94
N LEU A 106 -16.04 -5.86 -2.40
CA LEU A 106 -14.80 -5.17 -2.76
C LEU A 106 -14.91 -4.54 -4.15
N PRO A 107 -14.27 -3.39 -4.39
CA PRO A 107 -14.28 -2.75 -5.71
C PRO A 107 -13.70 -3.69 -6.78
N PRO A 108 -14.41 -3.92 -7.89
CA PRO A 108 -13.93 -4.81 -8.96
C PRO A 108 -12.64 -4.30 -9.61
N LEU A 109 -11.93 -5.17 -10.34
CA LEU A 109 -10.84 -4.72 -11.20
C LEU A 109 -11.41 -3.96 -12.40
N THR A 110 -10.82 -2.81 -12.70
CA THR A 110 -11.09 -2.14 -13.98
C THR A 110 -10.48 -2.96 -15.11
N ASP A 111 -10.96 -2.76 -16.34
CA ASP A 111 -10.39 -3.46 -17.50
C ASP A 111 -8.90 -3.12 -17.68
N GLN A 112 -8.52 -1.87 -17.40
CA GLN A 112 -7.14 -1.42 -17.42
C GLN A 112 -6.28 -2.10 -16.35
N ASP A 113 -6.77 -2.22 -15.11
CA ASP A 113 -6.06 -2.92 -14.04
C ASP A 113 -5.87 -4.40 -14.38
N ARG A 114 -6.94 -5.04 -14.89
CA ARG A 114 -6.91 -6.46 -15.27
C ARG A 114 -5.88 -6.71 -16.36
N GLU A 115 -5.83 -5.85 -17.39
CA GLU A 115 -4.85 -5.96 -18.47
C GLU A 115 -3.42 -5.77 -17.95
N ALA A 116 -3.18 -4.76 -17.10
CA ALA A 116 -1.87 -4.52 -16.48
C ALA A 116 -1.41 -5.72 -15.64
N ILE A 117 -2.31 -6.29 -14.83
CA ILE A 117 -2.05 -7.51 -14.05
C ILE A 117 -1.67 -8.67 -14.98
N PHE A 118 -2.39 -8.88 -16.08
CA PHE A 118 -2.07 -9.98 -16.99
C PHE A 118 -0.78 -9.77 -17.78
N ARG A 119 -0.43 -8.54 -18.17
CA ARG A 119 0.88 -8.25 -18.76
C ARG A 119 2.01 -8.53 -17.77
N TYR A 120 1.87 -8.09 -16.52
CA TYR A 120 2.84 -8.40 -15.47
C TYR A 120 2.98 -9.91 -15.26
N LEU A 121 1.86 -10.63 -15.09
CA LEU A 121 1.88 -12.07 -14.88
C LEU A 121 2.46 -12.82 -16.09
N ALA A 122 2.19 -12.40 -17.32
CA ALA A 122 2.75 -13.04 -18.51
C ALA A 122 4.30 -12.99 -18.54
N LEU A 123 4.91 -11.94 -17.98
CA LEU A 123 6.36 -11.78 -17.92
C LEU A 123 7.01 -12.58 -16.79
N HIS A 124 6.28 -12.82 -15.70
CA HIS A 124 6.84 -13.36 -14.45
C HIS A 124 6.25 -14.70 -14.00
N ALA A 125 5.26 -15.23 -14.72
CA ALA A 125 4.62 -16.51 -14.43
C ALA A 125 5.58 -17.70 -14.58
N LYS A 126 5.16 -18.84 -14.05
CA LYS A 126 5.81 -20.11 -14.30
C LYS A 126 5.86 -20.38 -15.81
N ARG A 127 7.06 -20.72 -16.30
CA ARG A 127 7.27 -21.20 -17.67
C ARG A 127 7.00 -22.69 -17.80
#